data_AF-A0A918U640-F1
#
_entry.id   AF-A0A918U640-F1
#
_cell.length_a   1.000
_cell.length_b   1.000
_cell.length_c   1.000
_cell.angle_alpha   90.00
_cell.angle_beta   90.00
_cell.angle_gamma   90.00
#
_symmetry.space_group_name_H-M   'P 1'
#
loop_
_entity.id
_entity.type
_entity.pdbx_description
1 polymer ?
#
loop_
_entity_poly.entity_id
_entity_poly.type
_entity_poly.pdbx_seq_one_letter_code
_entity_poly.pdbx_strand_id
1 'polypeptide(L)'
;MPTTLEYALAENLWTLIMTEGLRSRTFATRAEANLAPFACIDGFYGSRRIRKRPGHPGPVELEGKHHAEQAAPERTDLKPRRPALPS
;
A
#
# COMPACT_ATOMS: atom_id res chain seq x y z
N MET A 1 -15.28 -12.95 -2.58
CA MET A 1 -14.18 -13.83 -2.10
C MET A 1 -12.89 -13.17 -2.49
N PRO A 2 -11.93 -12.98 -1.57
CA PRO A 2 -10.66 -12.37 -1.92
C PRO A 2 -9.96 -13.18 -3.00
N THR A 3 -9.27 -12.50 -3.89
CA THR A 3 -8.49 -13.14 -4.95
C THR A 3 -7.29 -13.87 -4.35
N THR A 4 -6.76 -14.87 -5.06
CA THR A 4 -5.54 -15.58 -4.65
C THR A 4 -4.36 -14.63 -4.45
N LEU A 5 -4.34 -13.50 -5.18
CA LEU A 5 -3.36 -12.43 -5.03
C LEU A 5 -3.51 -11.67 -3.72
N GLU A 6 -4.74 -11.30 -3.32
CA GLU A 6 -5.01 -10.63 -2.05
C GLU A 6 -4.61 -11.50 -0.85
N TYR A 7 -4.88 -12.81 -0.93
CA TYR A 7 -4.45 -13.76 0.09
C TYR A 7 -2.92 -13.85 0.19
N ALA A 8 -2.22 -13.99 -0.95
CA ALA A 8 -0.76 -14.04 -0.97
C ALA A 8 -0.12 -12.75 -0.43
N LEU A 9 -0.73 -11.59 -0.70
CA LEU A 9 -0.29 -10.31 -0.16
C LEU A 9 -0.47 -10.24 1.36
N ALA A 10 -1.62 -10.70 1.86
CA ALA A 10 -1.90 -10.75 3.30
C ALA A 10 -0.92 -11.67 4.05
N GLU A 11 -0.64 -12.86 3.51
CA GLU A 11 0.32 -13.81 4.11
C GLU A 11 1.75 -13.26 4.14
N ASN A 12 2.17 -12.59 3.06
CA ASN A 12 3.48 -11.94 2.99
C ASN A 12 3.58 -10.78 4.00
N LEU A 13 2.54 -9.96 4.13
CA LEU A 13 2.46 -8.89 5.13
C LEU A 13 2.55 -9.45 6.55
N TRP A 14 1.78 -10.51 6.84
CA TRP A 14 1.78 -11.16 8.14
C TRP A 14 3.17 -11.68 8.52
N THR A 15 3.84 -12.32 7.57
CA THR A 15 5.22 -12.81 7.75
C THR A 15 6.18 -11.69 8.13
N LEU A 16 6.10 -10.52 7.47
CA LEU A 16 6.93 -9.35 7.79
C LEU A 16 6.65 -8.80 9.19
N ILE A 17 5.38 -8.65 9.58
CA ILE A 17 5.00 -8.17 10.92
C ILE A 17 5.58 -9.09 12.00
N MET A 18 5.43 -10.41 11.81
CA MET A 18 5.94 -11.38 12.77
C MET A 18 7.47 -11.41 12.82
N THR A 19 8.16 -11.35 11.67
CA THR A 19 9.62 -11.53 11.60
C THR A 19 10.42 -10.27 11.91
N GLU A 20 9.98 -9.10 11.46
CA GLU A 20 10.70 -7.83 11.63
C GLU A 20 10.10 -6.98 12.75
N GLY A 21 8.77 -7.04 12.93
CA GLY A 21 8.05 -6.25 13.93
C GLY A 21 8.05 -6.86 15.33
N LEU A 22 8.00 -8.18 15.44
CA LEU A 22 7.71 -8.86 16.72
C LEU A 22 8.80 -9.83 17.19
N ARG A 23 9.52 -10.51 16.28
CA ARG A 23 10.49 -11.57 16.61
C ARG A 23 11.58 -11.18 17.62
N SER A 24 12.01 -9.91 17.64
CA SER A 24 13.07 -9.43 18.54
C SER A 24 12.53 -8.61 19.73
N ARG A 25 11.21 -8.65 19.99
CA ARG A 25 10.59 -7.90 21.09
C ARG A 25 10.16 -8.81 22.22
N THR A 26 10.33 -8.32 23.44
CA THR A 26 9.76 -8.90 24.65
C THR A 26 8.71 -7.92 25.18
N PHE A 27 7.54 -8.43 25.54
CA PHE A 27 6.45 -7.61 26.06
C PHE A 27 6.28 -7.84 27.56
N ALA A 28 6.10 -6.77 28.32
CA ALA A 28 5.88 -6.88 29.76
C ALA A 28 4.45 -7.35 30.06
N THR A 29 3.51 -7.04 29.17
CA THR A 29 2.10 -7.40 29.32
C THR A 29 1.48 -7.98 28.04
N ARG A 30 0.42 -8.77 28.21
CA ARG A 30 -0.40 -9.26 27.09
C ARG A 30 -1.06 -8.12 26.32
N ALA A 31 -1.42 -7.03 26.99
CA ALA A 31 -2.01 -5.85 26.35
C ALA A 31 -1.01 -5.20 25.37
N GLU A 32 0.25 -5.04 25.77
CA GLU A 32 1.30 -4.56 24.87
C GLU A 32 1.52 -5.50 23.68
N ALA A 33 1.56 -6.81 23.92
CA ALA A 33 1.71 -7.80 22.85
C ALA A 33 0.55 -7.74 21.83
N ASN A 34 -0.68 -7.49 22.30
CA ASN A 34 -1.85 -7.35 21.42
C ASN A 34 -1.83 -6.05 20.59
N LEU A 35 -1.25 -4.97 21.11
CA LEU A 35 -1.16 -3.68 20.42
C LEU A 35 0.05 -3.60 19.47
N ALA A 36 1.09 -4.41 19.69
CA ALA A 36 2.32 -4.37 18.92
C ALA A 36 2.16 -4.60 17.40
N PRO A 37 1.27 -5.49 16.91
CA PRO A 37 1.01 -5.63 15.48
C PRO A 37 0.45 -4.35 14.86
N PHE A 38 -0.47 -3.65 15.53
CA PHE A 38 -1.03 -2.40 15.03
C PHE A 38 0.03 -1.30 14.96
N ALA A 39 0.83 -1.15 16.01
CA ALA A 39 1.96 -0.22 16.01
C ALA A 39 3.01 -0.57 14.92
N CYS A 40 3.18 -1.86 14.60
CA CYS A 40 4.02 -2.30 13.49
C CYS A 40 3.41 -1.90 12.14
N ILE A 41 2.11 -2.10 11.94
CA ILE A 41 1.43 -1.70 10.69
C ILE A 41 1.54 -0.18 10.49
N ASP A 42 1.17 0.60 11.51
CA ASP A 42 1.14 2.06 11.46
C ASP A 42 2.54 2.68 11.32
N GLY A 43 3.52 2.20 12.10
CA GLY A 43 4.85 2.80 12.18
C GLY A 43 5.89 2.21 11.22
N PHE A 44 5.81 0.90 10.96
CA PHE A 44 6.83 0.16 10.22
C PHE A 44 6.45 0.00 8.75
N TYR A 45 5.21 -0.37 8.46
CA TYR A 45 4.77 -0.55 7.07
C TYR A 45 4.53 0.79 6.37
N GLY A 46 3.95 1.77 7.06
CA GLY A 46 3.67 3.10 6.49
C GLY A 46 4.91 3.96 6.25
N SER A 47 5.89 3.94 7.16
CA SER A 47 7.02 4.89 7.18
C SER A 47 8.41 4.25 7.02
N ARG A 48 8.59 2.97 7.39
CA ARG A 48 9.90 2.33 7.55
C ARG A 48 9.93 0.91 6.99
N ARG A 49 9.66 0.75 5.69
CA ARG A 49 10.01 -0.49 5.02
C ARG A 49 11.54 -0.69 5.17
N ILE A 50 11.99 -1.65 6.00
CA ILE A 50 13.42 -1.95 6.20
C ILE A 50 14.11 -2.31 4.88
N ARG A 51 13.36 -2.88 3.93
CA ARG A 51 13.79 -3.14 2.56
C ARG A 51 13.35 -2.04 1.59
N LYS A 52 13.65 -0.78 1.91
CA LYS A 52 13.51 0.34 0.97
C LYS A 52 14.57 0.16 -0.12
N ARG A 53 14.18 -0.29 -1.31
CA ARG A 53 15.07 -0.23 -2.48
C ARG A 53 15.20 1.26 -2.85
N PRO A 54 16.41 1.80 -3.03
CA PRO A 54 16.57 3.20 -3.44
C PRO A 54 15.70 3.50 -4.67
N GLY A 55 14.93 4.59 -4.63
CA GLY A 55 14.08 5.03 -5.73
C GLY A 55 12.67 4.43 -5.84
N HIS A 56 12.24 3.54 -4.92
CA HIS A 56 10.87 3.02 -4.92
C HIS A 56 9.98 3.75 -3.88
N PRO A 57 8.74 4.12 -4.24
CA PRO A 57 7.81 4.80 -3.33
C PRO A 57 7.46 3.89 -2.13
N GLY A 58 7.19 4.52 -0.98
CA GLY A 58 6.69 3.83 0.20
C GLY A 58 5.26 3.30 -0.02
N PRO A 59 4.78 2.34 0.79
CA PRO A 59 3.41 1.80 0.66
C PRO A 59 2.32 2.88 0.69
N VAL A 60 2.42 3.87 1.58
CA VAL A 60 1.48 5.01 1.65
C VAL A 60 1.48 5.86 0.37
N GLU A 61 2.66 6.09 -0.21
CA GLU A 61 2.79 6.82 -1.47
C GLU A 61 2.22 6.02 -2.64
N LEU A 62 2.32 4.69 -2.61
CA LEU A 62 1.75 3.80 -3.61
C LEU A 62 0.22 3.77 -3.52
N GLU A 63 -0.33 3.63 -2.31
CA GLU A 63 -1.78 3.69 -2.07
C GLU A 63 -2.37 5.04 -2.51
N GLY A 64 -1.71 6.15 -2.14
CA GLY A 64 -2.13 7.48 -2.58
C GLY A 64 -2.16 7.64 -4.10
N LYS A 65 -1.15 7.11 -4.81
CA LYS A 65 -1.14 7.09 -6.28
C LYS A 65 -2.24 6.22 -6.86
N HIS A 66 -2.45 5.03 -6.31
CA HIS A 66 -3.50 4.12 -6.76
C HIS A 66 -4.89 4.75 -6.64
N HIS A 67 -5.18 5.39 -5.51
CA HIS A 67 -6.43 6.11 -5.32
C HIS A 67 -6.55 7.34 -6.24
N ALA A 68 -5.46 8.07 -6.49
CA ALA A 68 -5.46 9.17 -7.45
C ALA A 68 -5.68 8.72 -8.90
N GLU A 69 -5.13 7.57 -9.29
CA GLU A 69 -5.33 6.95 -10.60
C GLU A 69 -6.77 6.41 -10.76
N GLN A 70 -7.36 5.86 -9.70
CA GLN A 70 -8.78 5.44 -9.69
C GLN A 70 -9.75 6.62 -9.69
N ALA A 71 -9.39 7.72 -9.04
CA ALA A 71 -10.20 8.94 -8.99
C ALA A 71 -10.05 9.81 -10.25
N ALA A 72 -9.05 9.53 -11.09
CA ALA A 72 -8.93 10.20 -12.37
C ALA A 72 -10.14 9.81 -13.23
N PRO A 73 -10.93 10.78 -13.75
CA PRO A 73 -11.99 10.46 -14.69
C PRO A 73 -11.36 9.70 -15.85
N GLU A 74 -12.03 8.63 -16.31
CA GLU A 74 -11.71 7.95 -17.55
C GLU A 74 -11.34 9.03 -18.55
N ARG A 75 -10.09 9.03 -19.06
CA ARG A 75 -9.70 9.91 -20.14
C ARG A 75 -10.55 9.46 -21.32
N THR A 76 -11.75 10.02 -21.40
CA THR A 76 -12.56 10.02 -22.60
C THR A 76 -11.67 10.71 -23.61
N ASP A 77 -11.05 9.90 -24.45
CA ASP A 77 -10.29 10.32 -25.62
C ASP A 77 -11.30 11.01 -26.54
N LEU A 78 -11.63 12.25 -26.20
CA LEU A 78 -12.39 13.15 -27.05
C LEU A 78 -11.43 13.55 -28.15
N LYS A 79 -11.35 12.68 -29.16
CA LYS A 79 -10.72 12.97 -30.45
C LYS A 79 -11.09 14.41 -30.85
N PRO A 80 -10.13 15.27 -31.21
CA PRO A 80 -10.43 16.64 -31.60
C PRO A 80 -11.42 16.61 -32.77
N ARG A 81 -12.63 17.14 -32.57
CA ARG A 81 -13.54 17.40 -33.69
C ARG A 81 -12.90 18.48 -34.54
N ARG A 82 -12.30 18.10 -35.67
CA ARG A 82 -11.87 19.05 -36.70
C ARG A 82 -13.07 19.93 -37.07
N PRO A 83 -12.96 21.26 -37.02
CA PRO A 83 -13.99 22.12 -37.58
C PRO A 83 -14.06 21.86 -39.09
N ALA A 84 -15.24 21.52 -39.59
CA ALA A 84 -15.48 21.51 -41.02
C ALA A 84 -15.53 22.98 -41.48
N LEU A 85 -14.56 23.38 -42.32
CA LEU A 85 -14.61 24.66 -43.01
C LEU A 85 -15.66 24.57 -44.13
N PRO A 86 -16.67 25.46 -44.18
CA PRO A 86 -17.59 25.50 -45.29
C PRO A 86 -16.93 26.11 -46.54
N SER A 87 -17.23 25.53 -47.71
CA SER A 87 -17.07 26.15 -49.02
C SER A 87 -18.44 26.33 -49.67
#